data_AF-A0A7C6TY90-F1
#
_entry.id   AF-A0A7C6TY90-F1
#
_cell.length_a   1.000
_cell.length_b   1.000
_cell.length_c   1.000
_cell.angle_alpha   90.00
_cell.angle_beta   90.00
_cell.angle_gamma   90.00
#
_symmetry.space_group_name_H-M   'P 1'
#
loop_
_entity.id
_entity.type
_entity.pdbx_description
1 polymer ?
#
loop_
_entity_poly.entity_id
_entity_poly.type
_entity_poly.pdbx_seq_one_letter_code
_entity_poly.pdbx_strand_id
1 'polypeptide(L)'
;IYCAIIKTERYTNEDISQTLELVASYLRDAVMLKSGGEGFVFPPYKELAQKLAARFSVPRLMALYDAAMYAYEQSKLFMPGGNLPAAAAAAFYTACRRTL
;
A
#
# COMPACT_ATOMS: atom_id res chain seq x y z
N ILE A 1 7.16 -0.07 -4.19
CA ILE A 1 7.07 0.70 -2.93
C ILE A 1 7.22 -0.27 -1.76
N TYR A 2 6.29 -1.20 -1.53
CA TYR A 2 6.45 -2.26 -0.52
C TYR A 2 7.70 -3.14 -0.70
N CYS A 3 7.99 -3.61 -1.93
CA CYS A 3 9.22 -4.37 -2.21
C CYS A 3 10.51 -3.54 -2.06
N ALA A 4 10.41 -2.22 -2.11
CA ALA A 4 11.54 -1.32 -1.88
C ALA A 4 11.73 -1.04 -0.39
N ILE A 5 10.65 -1.00 0.39
CA ILE A 5 10.68 -0.81 1.84
C ILE A 5 11.13 -2.10 2.56
N ILE A 6 10.68 -3.28 2.12
CA ILE A 6 11.04 -4.57 2.76
C ILE A 6 12.44 -5.08 2.38
N LYS A 7 13.09 -4.52 1.36
CA LYS A 7 14.38 -5.04 0.87
C LYS A 7 15.55 -4.83 1.85
N THR A 8 15.34 -4.12 2.96
CA THR A 8 16.45 -3.58 3.76
C THR A 8 16.57 -4.07 5.20
N GLU A 9 15.53 -4.47 5.94
CA GLU A 9 15.69 -4.82 7.37
C GLU A 9 14.71 -5.88 7.91
N ARG A 10 15.07 -6.49 9.05
CA ARG A 10 14.18 -7.37 9.85
C ARG A 10 13.09 -6.52 10.50
N TYR A 11 12.01 -6.27 9.78
CA TYR A 11 10.85 -5.55 10.31
C TYR A 11 10.04 -6.40 11.29
N THR A 12 9.56 -5.78 12.35
CA THR A 12 8.56 -6.39 13.23
C THR A 12 7.18 -6.42 12.56
N ASN A 13 6.26 -7.24 13.05
CA ASN A 13 4.87 -7.24 12.55
C ASN A 13 4.22 -5.84 12.65
N GLU A 14 4.59 -5.06 13.66
CA GLU A 14 4.10 -3.70 13.86
C GLU A 14 4.64 -2.77 12.76
N ASP A 15 5.94 -2.81 12.48
CA ASP A 15 6.55 -2.02 11.39
C ASP A 15 5.93 -2.35 10.03
N ILE A 16 5.67 -3.64 9.78
CA ILE A 16 5.05 -4.08 8.53
C ILE A 16 3.61 -3.58 8.44
N SER A 17 2.86 -3.65 9.53
CA SER A 17 1.47 -3.18 9.58
C SER A 17 1.40 -1.66 9.37
N GLN A 18 2.25 -0.90 10.08
CA GLN A 18 2.36 0.56 9.91
C GLN A 18 2.77 0.92 8.48
N THR A 19 3.71 0.18 7.88
CA THR A 19 4.12 0.38 6.49
C THR A 19 2.97 0.13 5.52
N LEU A 20 2.21 -0.94 5.71
CA LEU A 20 1.07 -1.27 4.84
C LEU A 20 -0.07 -0.26 4.96
N GLU A 21 -0.35 0.19 6.19
CA GLU A 21 -1.31 1.27 6.46
C GLU A 21 -0.91 2.59 5.79
N LEU A 22 0.38 2.92 5.87
CA LEU A 22 0.95 4.08 5.21
C LEU A 22 0.82 3.99 3.68
N VAL A 23 1.12 2.81 3.11
CA VAL A 23 0.95 2.56 1.67
C VAL A 23 -0.50 2.65 1.23
N ALA A 24 -1.43 2.08 2.00
CA ALA A 24 -2.86 2.20 1.73
C ALA A 24 -3.32 3.67 1.77
N SER A 25 -2.80 4.46 2.73
CA SER A 25 -3.08 5.89 2.82
C SER A 25 -2.59 6.67 1.60
N TYR A 26 -1.37 6.39 1.10
CA TYR A 26 -0.87 6.99 -0.15
C TYR A 26 -1.75 6.69 -1.35
N LEU A 27 -2.21 5.44 -1.47
CA LEU A 27 -3.03 5.00 -2.59
C LEU A 27 -4.42 5.61 -2.54
N ARG A 28 -5.04 5.70 -1.36
CA ARG A 28 -6.31 6.39 -1.14
C ARG A 28 -6.22 7.86 -1.54
N ASP A 29 -5.19 8.56 -1.06
CA ASP A 29 -4.99 9.98 -1.37
C ASP A 29 -4.74 10.20 -2.88
N ALA A 30 -4.03 9.28 -3.54
CA ALA A 30 -3.84 9.30 -4.99
C ALA A 30 -5.16 9.07 -5.77
N VAL A 31 -6.02 8.16 -5.29
CA VAL A 31 -7.37 7.96 -5.85
C VAL A 31 -8.18 9.25 -5.72
N MET A 32 -8.17 9.88 -4.55
CA MET A 32 -8.93 11.12 -4.30
C MET A 32 -8.47 12.26 -5.23
N LEU A 33 -7.16 12.49 -5.31
CA LEU A 33 -6.57 13.49 -6.21
C LEU A 33 -6.95 13.25 -7.67
N LYS A 34 -6.94 11.99 -8.12
CA LYS A 34 -7.22 11.64 -9.53
C LYS A 34 -8.71 11.69 -9.86
N SER A 35 -9.56 11.40 -8.89
CA SER A 35 -11.03 11.37 -9.07
C SER A 35 -11.66 12.75 -8.89
N GLY A 36 -10.88 13.77 -8.53
CA GLY A 36 -11.38 15.11 -8.23
C GLY A 36 -12.22 15.18 -6.95
N GLY A 37 -12.07 14.19 -6.06
CA GLY A 37 -12.82 14.15 -4.80
C GLY A 37 -12.31 15.19 -3.81
N GLU A 38 -13.23 15.80 -3.05
CA GLU A 38 -12.93 16.75 -1.96
C GLU A 38 -12.39 16.04 -0.69
N GLY A 39 -11.58 15.00 -0.88
CA GLY A 39 -10.99 14.24 0.22
C GLY A 39 -9.80 14.99 0.85
N PHE A 40 -9.63 14.84 2.16
CA PHE A 40 -8.43 15.29 2.85
C PHE A 40 -7.22 14.48 2.34
N VAL A 41 -6.30 15.16 1.68
CA VAL A 41 -4.98 14.60 1.33
C VAL A 41 -4.02 14.97 2.43
N PHE A 42 -3.37 13.97 3.03
CA PHE A 42 -2.44 14.21 4.13
C PHE A 42 -1.26 15.05 3.61
N PRO A 43 -0.96 16.25 4.15
CA PRO A 43 0.01 17.16 3.55
C PRO A 43 1.42 16.57 3.36
N PRO A 44 1.99 15.80 4.31
CA PRO A 44 3.27 15.10 4.12
C PRO A 44 3.29 14.12 2.95
N TYR A 45 2.13 13.66 2.48
CA TYR A 45 1.98 12.58 1.53
C TYR A 45 1.56 13.05 0.14
N LYS A 46 1.25 14.35 0.02
CA LYS A 46 0.71 14.98 -1.18
C LYS A 46 1.59 14.77 -2.42
N GLU A 47 2.90 14.94 -2.30
CA GLU A 47 3.80 14.82 -3.46
C GLU A 47 3.84 13.38 -4.00
N LEU A 48 3.91 12.38 -3.12
CA LEU A 48 3.89 10.97 -3.52
C LEU A 48 2.53 10.58 -4.10
N ALA A 49 1.44 11.02 -3.47
CA ALA A 49 0.09 10.79 -3.95
C ALA A 49 -0.14 11.42 -5.34
N GLN A 50 0.38 12.62 -5.58
CA GLN A 50 0.35 13.27 -6.90
C GLN A 50 1.14 12.47 -7.95
N LYS A 51 2.34 11.97 -7.63
CA LYS A 51 3.12 11.11 -8.54
C LYS A 51 2.38 9.82 -8.88
N LEU A 52 1.73 9.19 -7.90
CA LEU A 52 0.90 7.99 -8.12
C LEU A 52 -0.34 8.28 -8.95
N ALA A 53 -1.05 9.38 -8.65
CA ALA A 53 -2.22 9.86 -9.39
C ALA A 53 -1.87 10.21 -10.84
N ALA A 54 -0.71 10.80 -11.10
CA ALA A 54 -0.24 11.08 -12.46
C ALA A 54 0.08 9.79 -13.24
N ARG A 55 0.65 8.78 -12.57
CA ARG A 55 1.17 7.57 -13.21
C ARG A 55 0.14 6.47 -13.47
N PHE A 56 -0.89 6.33 -12.62
CA PHE A 56 -1.80 5.19 -12.67
C PHE A 56 -3.26 5.60 -12.84
N SER A 57 -4.10 4.78 -13.48
CA SER A 57 -5.55 5.01 -13.59
C SER A 57 -6.26 4.77 -12.25
N VAL A 58 -7.46 5.35 -12.07
CA VAL A 58 -8.26 5.17 -10.83
C VAL A 58 -8.54 3.68 -10.53
N PRO A 59 -9.01 2.85 -11.48
CA PRO A 59 -9.25 1.42 -11.19
C PRO A 59 -7.98 0.69 -10.73
N ARG A 60 -6.81 1.10 -11.24
CA ARG A 60 -5.53 0.51 -10.89
C ARG A 60 -5.04 0.94 -9.52
N LEU A 61 -5.24 2.20 -9.16
CA LEU A 61 -4.96 2.69 -7.81
C LEU A 61 -5.87 2.02 -6.78
N MET A 62 -7.15 1.80 -7.11
CA MET A 62 -8.08 1.05 -6.26
C MET A 62 -7.64 -0.41 -6.08
N ALA A 63 -7.27 -1.12 -7.15
CA ALA A 63 -6.79 -2.49 -7.04
C ALA A 63 -5.52 -2.62 -6.18
N LEU A 64 -4.62 -1.62 -6.24
CA LEU A 64 -3.44 -1.55 -5.37
C LEU A 64 -3.83 -1.25 -3.91
N TYR A 65 -4.81 -0.37 -3.70
CA TYR A 65 -5.31 -0.02 -2.38
C TYR A 65 -5.94 -1.24 -1.70
N ASP A 66 -6.82 -1.95 -2.39
CA ASP A 66 -7.48 -3.15 -1.87
C ASP A 66 -6.45 -4.23 -1.51
N ALA A 67 -5.43 -4.40 -2.34
CA ALA A 67 -4.35 -5.35 -2.07
C ALA A 67 -3.48 -4.94 -0.86
N ALA A 68 -3.21 -3.64 -0.69
CA ALA A 68 -2.48 -3.11 0.47
C ALA A 68 -3.29 -3.25 1.77
N MET A 69 -4.59 -2.94 1.72
CA MET A 69 -5.52 -3.11 2.85
C MET A 69 -5.70 -4.57 3.22
N TYR A 70 -5.84 -5.46 2.24
CA TYR A 70 -5.87 -6.90 2.49
C TYR A 70 -4.58 -7.36 3.18
N ALA A 71 -3.41 -6.95 2.69
CA ALA A 71 -2.15 -7.28 3.31
C ALA A 71 -2.03 -6.73 4.75
N TYR A 72 -2.51 -5.51 5.00
CA TYR A 72 -2.54 -4.89 6.33
C TYR A 72 -3.44 -5.66 7.32
N GLU A 73 -4.65 -6.00 6.92
CA GLU A 73 -5.55 -6.80 7.75
C GLU A 73 -4.96 -8.18 8.04
N GLN A 74 -4.23 -8.76 7.07
CA GLN A 74 -3.54 -10.02 7.25
C GLN A 74 -2.27 -9.92 8.11
N SER A 75 -1.62 -8.76 8.20
CA SER A 75 -0.46 -8.56 9.09
C SER A 75 -0.86 -8.39 10.55
N LYS A 76 -2.12 -7.98 10.81
CA LYS A 76 -2.70 -7.95 12.16
C LYS A 76 -3.05 -9.34 12.70
N LEU A 77 -3.27 -10.32 11.81
CA LEU A 77 -3.46 -11.71 12.22
C LEU A 77 -2.11 -12.23 12.72
N PHE A 78 -1.99 -12.31 14.05
CA PHE A 78 -0.80 -12.72 14.77
C PHE A 78 -0.10 -13.92 14.10
N MET A 79 1.04 -13.66 13.48
CA MET A 79 1.96 -14.71 13.06
C MET A 79 3.27 -14.61 13.84
N PRO A 80 3.68 -15.69 14.53
CA PRO A 80 4.97 -15.72 15.18
C PRO A 80 6.07 -15.59 14.13
N GLY A 81 6.93 -14.57 14.30
CA GLY A 81 8.14 -14.40 13.49
C GLY A 81 8.14 -13.28 12.44
N GLY A 82 7.22 -12.32 12.48
CA GLY A 82 7.35 -11.11 11.64
C GLY A 82 6.96 -11.31 10.16
N ASN A 83 6.32 -12.44 9.81
CA ASN A 83 6.04 -12.78 8.42
C ASN A 83 4.57 -12.54 8.08
N LEU A 84 4.29 -11.85 6.97
CA LEU A 84 2.97 -11.89 6.37
C LEU A 84 2.64 -13.31 5.90
N PRO A 85 1.35 -13.68 5.87
CA PRO A 85 0.96 -14.93 5.25
C PRO A 85 1.43 -14.90 3.79
N ALA A 86 2.01 -15.99 3.31
CA ALA A 86 2.52 -16.09 1.95
C ALA A 86 1.46 -15.70 0.90
N ALA A 87 0.19 -15.98 1.16
CA ALA A 87 -0.94 -15.59 0.32
C ALA A 87 -1.15 -14.06 0.26
N ALA A 88 -1.01 -13.35 1.37
CA ALA A 88 -1.18 -11.90 1.44
C ALA A 88 0.01 -11.17 0.82
N ALA A 89 1.23 -11.66 1.08
CA ALA A 89 2.42 -11.21 0.37
C ALA A 89 2.25 -11.43 -1.14
N ALA A 90 1.86 -12.64 -1.58
CA ALA A 90 1.67 -12.95 -3.00
C ALA A 90 0.59 -12.11 -3.67
N ALA A 91 -0.55 -11.86 -3.00
CA ALA A 91 -1.61 -10.99 -3.50
C ALA A 91 -1.09 -9.58 -3.74
N PHE A 92 -0.34 -9.03 -2.78
CA PHE A 92 0.20 -7.69 -2.89
C PHE A 92 1.33 -7.57 -3.91
N TYR A 93 2.24 -8.54 -3.96
CA TYR A 93 3.27 -8.65 -5.00
C TYR A 93 2.64 -8.76 -6.38
N THR A 94 1.58 -9.54 -6.55
CA THR A 94 0.87 -9.69 -7.83
C THR A 94 0.24 -8.38 -8.27
N ALA A 95 -0.38 -7.64 -7.35
CA ALA A 95 -0.91 -6.31 -7.64
C ALA A 95 0.21 -5.32 -8.05
N CYS A 96 1.37 -5.38 -7.38
CA CYS A 96 2.55 -4.57 -7.72
C CYS A 96 3.29 -5.02 -8.99
N ARG A 97 3.09 -6.25 -9.48
CA ARG A 97 3.85 -6.82 -10.60
C ARG A 97 3.05 -6.84 -11.90
N ARG A 98 1.72 -6.94 -11.84
CA ARG A 98 0.82 -6.57 -12.95
C ARG A 98 0.88 -5.08 -13.30
N THR A 99 1.66 -4.31 -12.55
CA THR A 99 1.79 -2.86 -12.68
C THR A 99 3.12 -2.35 -13.30
N LEU A 100 4.00 -3.24 -13.77
CA LEU A 100 5.11 -2.94 -14.70
C LEU A 100 4.76 -3.41 -16.11
#